data_AF-A0A183THD9-F1
#
_entry.id   AF-A0A183THD9-F1
#
_cell.length_a   1.000
_cell.length_b   1.000
_cell.length_c   1.000
_cell.angle_alpha   90.00
_cell.angle_beta   90.00
_cell.angle_gamma   90.00
#
_symmetry.space_group_name_H-M   'P 1'
#
loop_
_entity.id
_entity.type
_entity.pdbx_description
1 polymer ?
#
loop_
_entity_poly.entity_id
_entity_poly.type
_entity_poly.pdbx_seq_one_letter_code
_entity_poly.pdbx_strand_id
1 'polypeptide(L)'
;LEDLHATDDNATVETRWCQLRNVIQSTAFEVLGCARCQHQDWFDDNDADISNLLAEKNELHKAYVDLRTDATKATIFRCHRLVRQRLREMQDAWMIRKAEEIQGYADRNEMKNFFKAIKAIYGPCIKGTAPLISSDGTTLLTEKSQILKRWA
;
A
#
# COMPACT_ATOMS: atom_id res chain seq x y z
N LEU A 1 -18.65 51.74 0.53
CA LEU A 1 -19.53 50.81 -0.21
C LEU A 1 -18.70 50.22 -1.34
N GLU A 2 -17.61 49.46 -1.11
CA GLU A 2 -17.44 48.30 -0.23
C GLU A 2 -18.49 47.21 -0.46
N ASP A 3 -18.13 46.23 -1.29
CA ASP A 3 -18.40 44.78 -1.21
C ASP A 3 -17.89 44.11 -2.52
N LEU A 4 -17.16 42.98 -2.61
CA LEU A 4 -16.84 41.88 -1.69
C LEU A 4 -15.46 41.30 -2.04
N HIS A 5 -14.57 41.26 -1.04
CA HIS A 5 -13.42 40.37 -0.98
C HIS A 5 -13.93 38.94 -0.68
N ALA A 6 -14.02 38.07 -1.69
CA ALA A 6 -14.41 36.66 -1.50
C ALA A 6 -13.24 35.67 -1.68
N THR A 7 -12.01 36.16 -1.82
CA THR A 7 -10.83 35.35 -2.18
C THR A 7 -9.92 35.00 -0.98
N ASP A 8 -10.10 35.65 0.17
CA ASP A 8 -9.19 35.51 1.33
C ASP A 8 -9.55 34.32 2.25
N ASP A 9 -10.85 34.06 2.44
CA ASP A 9 -11.33 33.00 3.36
C ASP A 9 -10.91 31.58 2.94
N ASN A 10 -10.88 31.28 1.65
CA ASN A 10 -10.53 29.95 1.15
C ASN A 10 -9.01 29.68 1.28
N ALA A 11 -8.17 30.70 1.08
CA ALA A 11 -6.74 30.61 1.33
C ALA A 11 -6.44 30.39 2.81
N THR A 12 -7.27 30.93 3.71
CA THR A 12 -7.14 30.72 5.16
C THR A 12 -7.52 29.30 5.57
N VAL A 13 -8.55 28.70 4.98
CA VAL A 13 -8.95 27.31 5.26
C VAL A 13 -7.88 26.32 4.80
N GLU A 14 -7.39 26.45 3.58
CA GLU A 14 -6.33 25.58 3.04
C GLU A 14 -5.05 25.69 3.88
N THR A 15 -4.69 26.90 4.31
CA THR A 15 -3.52 27.13 5.17
C THR A 15 -3.68 26.47 6.53
N ARG A 16 -4.86 26.60 7.17
CA ARG A 16 -5.16 25.94 8.46
C ARG A 16 -5.15 24.43 8.34
N TRP A 17 -5.67 23.88 7.24
CA TRP A 17 -5.64 22.44 6.97
C TRP A 17 -4.22 21.92 6.77
N CYS A 18 -3.40 22.64 6.00
CA CYS A 18 -1.98 22.33 5.84
C CYS A 18 -1.24 22.34 7.18
N GLN A 19 -1.48 23.34 8.02
CA GLN A 19 -0.89 23.43 9.36
C GLN A 19 -1.29 22.24 10.23
N LEU A 20 -2.58 21.90 10.28
CA LEU A 20 -3.07 20.76 11.04
C LEU A 20 -2.42 19.45 10.57
N ARG A 21 -2.37 19.21 9.26
CA ARG A 21 -1.71 18.04 8.68
C ARG A 21 -0.25 17.95 9.10
N ASN A 22 0.48 19.05 9.00
CA ASN A 22 1.91 19.10 9.35
C ASN A 22 2.13 18.84 10.85
N VAL A 23 1.28 19.39 11.72
CA VAL A 23 1.34 19.14 13.18
C VAL A 23 1.05 17.67 13.49
N ILE A 24 0.03 17.07 12.86
CA ILE A 24 -0.28 15.64 13.04
C ILE A 24 0.89 14.78 12.57
N GLN A 25 1.44 15.05 11.39
CA GLN A 25 2.55 14.28 10.83
C GLN A 25 3.82 14.39 11.68
N SER A 26 4.19 15.60 12.11
CA SER A 26 5.36 15.82 12.98
C SER A 26 5.17 15.18 14.36
N THR A 27 4.01 15.36 15.00
CA THR A 27 3.69 14.73 16.29
C THR A 27 3.71 13.21 16.19
N ALA A 28 3.11 12.64 15.13
CA ALA A 28 3.14 11.20 14.90
C ALA A 28 4.58 10.69 14.70
N PHE A 29 5.41 11.43 13.97
CA PHE A 29 6.81 11.11 13.76
C PHE A 29 7.64 11.20 15.05
N GLU A 30 7.41 12.20 15.90
CA GLU A 30 8.09 12.33 17.20
C GLU A 30 7.70 11.24 18.19
N VAL A 31 6.41 10.90 18.26
CA VAL A 31 5.87 9.94 19.24
C VAL A 31 6.11 8.49 18.81
N LEU A 32 5.85 8.18 17.54
CA LEU A 32 5.88 6.81 17.01
C LEU A 32 7.17 6.49 16.26
N GLY A 33 7.93 7.51 15.84
CA GLY A 33 9.09 7.35 14.97
C GLY A 33 8.70 7.00 13.53
N CYS A 34 9.72 6.86 12.68
CA CYS A 34 9.57 6.23 11.37
C CYS A 34 9.94 4.75 11.48
N ALA A 35 8.95 3.86 11.34
CA ALA A 35 9.23 2.45 11.14
C ALA A 35 9.83 2.27 9.74
N ARG A 36 11.13 1.93 9.66
CA ARG A 36 11.70 1.41 8.41
C ARG A 36 11.06 0.06 8.14
N CYS A 37 10.15 0.02 7.15
CA CYS A 37 9.67 -1.24 6.61
C CYS A 37 10.91 -2.05 6.13
N GLN A 38 11.19 -3.18 6.78
CA GLN A 38 12.29 -4.06 6.38
C GLN A 38 12.03 -4.76 5.04
N HIS A 39 10.83 -4.59 4.50
CA HIS A 39 10.39 -5.11 3.23
C HIS A 39 10.02 -3.91 2.37
N GLN A 40 10.93 -3.54 1.47
CA GLN A 40 10.67 -2.55 0.45
C GLN A 40 9.57 -3.13 -0.45
N ASP A 41 8.36 -2.58 -0.38
CA ASP A 41 7.27 -3.03 -1.22
C ASP A 41 7.29 -2.26 -2.56
N TRP A 42 6.35 -2.59 -3.46
CA TRP A 42 6.30 -1.93 -4.76
C TRP A 42 5.95 -0.43 -4.66
N PHE A 43 5.39 0.04 -3.56
CA PHE A 43 5.02 1.45 -3.38
C PHE A 43 6.24 2.33 -3.08
N ASP A 44 7.16 1.86 -2.24
CA ASP A 44 8.31 2.65 -1.77
C ASP A 44 9.17 3.21 -2.93
N ASP A 45 9.41 2.39 -3.97
CA ASP A 45 10.16 2.80 -5.17
C ASP A 45 9.39 3.84 -6.03
N ASN A 46 8.06 3.88 -5.91
CA ASN A 46 7.16 4.63 -6.79
C ASN A 46 6.47 5.80 -6.08
N ASP A 47 6.84 6.11 -4.82
CA ASP A 47 6.13 7.10 -3.99
C ASP A 47 6.01 8.48 -4.65
N ALA A 48 7.07 8.95 -5.31
CA ALA A 48 7.07 10.21 -6.04
C ALA A 48 6.08 10.20 -7.22
N ASP A 49 6.07 9.13 -8.01
CA ASP A 49 5.19 9.01 -9.17
C ASP A 49 3.73 8.85 -8.75
N ILE A 50 3.47 8.10 -7.67
CA ILE A 50 2.13 7.96 -7.09
C ILE A 50 1.65 9.30 -6.55
N SER A 51 2.52 10.06 -5.88
CA SER A 51 2.20 11.41 -5.41
C SER A 51 1.82 12.34 -6.55
N ASN A 52 2.54 12.29 -7.67
CA ASN A 52 2.22 13.07 -8.87
C ASN A 52 0.85 12.67 -9.48
N LEU A 53 0.57 11.37 -9.60
CA LEU A 53 -0.73 10.86 -10.08
C LEU A 53 -1.90 11.30 -9.18
N LEU A 54 -1.68 11.34 -7.86
CA LEU A 54 -2.67 11.82 -6.91
C LEU A 54 -2.90 13.32 -7.02
N ALA A 55 -1.84 14.11 -7.23
CA ALA A 55 -1.96 15.55 -7.46
C ALA A 55 -2.81 15.85 -8.69
N GLU A 56 -2.52 15.23 -9.84
CA GLU A 56 -3.30 15.42 -11.07
C GLU A 56 -4.78 15.02 -10.88
N LYS A 57 -5.03 13.89 -10.21
CA LYS A 57 -6.39 13.45 -9.90
C LYS A 57 -7.13 14.46 -9.01
N ASN A 58 -6.46 15.04 -8.02
CA ASN A 58 -7.06 16.00 -7.10
C ASN A 58 -7.38 17.33 -7.80
N GLU A 59 -6.51 17.81 -8.69
CA GLU A 59 -6.78 19.00 -9.50
C GLU A 59 -8.01 18.81 -10.40
N LEU A 60 -8.11 17.67 -11.07
CA LEU A 60 -9.29 17.34 -11.88
C LEU A 60 -10.55 17.15 -11.02
N HIS A 61 -10.40 16.62 -9.80
CA HIS A 61 -11.50 16.51 -8.85
C HIS A 61 -12.03 17.88 -8.41
N LYS A 62 -11.13 18.82 -8.13
CA LYS A 62 -11.48 20.20 -7.79
C LYS A 62 -12.26 20.86 -8.93
N ALA A 63 -11.76 20.77 -10.16
CA ALA A 63 -12.45 21.31 -11.34
C ALA A 63 -13.85 20.72 -11.56
N TYR A 64 -14.06 19.45 -11.24
CA TYR A 64 -15.39 18.82 -11.29
C TYR A 64 -16.34 19.29 -10.19
N VAL A 65 -15.82 19.49 -8.97
CA VAL A 65 -16.59 20.02 -7.84
C VAL A 65 -17.01 21.46 -8.15
N ASP A 66 -16.12 22.26 -8.71
CA ASP A 66 -16.38 23.65 -9.12
C ASP A 66 -17.38 23.73 -10.28
N LEU A 67 -17.26 22.83 -11.27
CA LEU A 67 -18.13 22.81 -12.45
C LEU A 67 -18.55 21.37 -12.81
N ARG A 68 -19.76 21.00 -12.39
CA ARG A 68 -20.29 19.63 -12.48
C ARG A 68 -20.98 19.35 -13.82
N THR A 69 -20.22 19.29 -14.91
CA THR A 69 -20.69 19.02 -16.28
C THR A 69 -20.38 17.58 -16.72
N ASP A 70 -21.01 17.12 -17.80
CA ASP A 70 -20.69 15.80 -18.39
C ASP A 70 -19.25 15.73 -18.90
N ALA A 71 -18.70 16.85 -19.37
CA ALA A 71 -17.31 16.96 -19.79
C ALA A 71 -16.34 16.75 -18.62
N THR A 72 -16.51 17.47 -17.50
CA THR A 72 -15.64 17.32 -16.31
C THR A 72 -15.81 15.93 -15.70
N LYS A 73 -17.03 15.40 -15.66
CA LYS A 73 -17.29 14.01 -15.28
C LYS A 73 -16.50 13.01 -16.13
N ALA A 74 -16.52 13.17 -17.46
CA ALA A 74 -15.76 12.31 -18.37
C ALA A 74 -14.24 12.41 -18.15
N THR A 75 -13.70 13.61 -17.85
CA THR A 75 -12.26 13.78 -17.55
C THR A 75 -11.84 13.04 -16.28
N ILE A 76 -12.63 13.06 -15.21
CA ILE A 76 -12.34 12.28 -13.99
C ILE A 76 -12.34 10.79 -14.27
N PHE A 77 -13.33 10.27 -15.00
CA PHE A 77 -13.37 8.84 -15.33
C PHE A 77 -12.14 8.41 -16.14
N ARG A 78 -11.67 9.26 -17.06
CA ARG A 78 -10.42 9.01 -17.79
C ARG A 78 -9.22 9.03 -16.86
N CYS A 79 -9.10 10.02 -15.98
CA CYS A 79 -8.04 10.10 -14.98
C CYS A 79 -8.03 8.86 -14.08
N HIS A 80 -9.17 8.46 -13.54
CA HIS A 80 -9.29 7.24 -12.72
C HIS A 80 -8.79 5.99 -13.45
N ARG A 81 -9.08 5.87 -14.75
CA ARG A 81 -8.58 4.75 -15.56
C ARG A 81 -7.05 4.83 -15.72
N LEU A 82 -6.51 6.00 -16.01
CA LEU A 82 -5.07 6.22 -16.17
C LEU A 82 -4.31 5.93 -14.87
N VAL A 83 -4.79 6.46 -13.74
CA VAL A 83 -4.19 6.20 -12.42
C VAL A 83 -4.22 4.71 -12.11
N ARG A 84 -5.36 4.02 -12.31
CA ARG A 84 -5.44 2.56 -12.09
C ARG A 84 -4.49 1.79 -13.00
N GLN A 85 -4.35 2.21 -14.25
CA GLN A 85 -3.44 1.58 -15.21
C GLN A 85 -1.99 1.77 -14.76
N ARG A 86 -1.57 2.99 -14.43
CA ARG A 86 -0.19 3.28 -13.98
C ARG A 86 0.18 2.52 -12.71
N LEU A 87 -0.71 2.48 -11.72
CA LEU A 87 -0.47 1.72 -10.50
C LEU A 87 -0.29 0.23 -10.79
N ARG A 88 -1.03 -0.32 -11.77
CA ARG A 88 -0.86 -1.71 -12.19
C ARG A 88 0.46 -1.94 -12.91
N GLU A 89 0.85 -1.05 -13.82
CA GLU A 89 2.15 -1.11 -14.51
C GLU A 89 3.32 -1.08 -13.50
N MET A 90 3.24 -0.23 -12.47
CA MET A 90 4.25 -0.15 -11.40
C MET A 90 4.32 -1.44 -10.57
N GLN A 91 3.16 -2.01 -10.21
CA GLN A 91 3.08 -3.31 -9.54
C GLN A 91 3.68 -4.42 -10.39
N ASP A 92 3.28 -4.51 -11.66
CA ASP A 92 3.72 -5.55 -12.58
C ASP A 92 5.24 -5.47 -12.81
N ALA A 93 5.78 -4.26 -12.99
CA ALA A 93 7.22 -4.05 -13.11
C ALA A 93 7.99 -4.51 -11.87
N TRP A 94 7.46 -4.26 -10.67
CA TRP A 94 8.06 -4.78 -9.43
C TRP A 94 7.96 -6.31 -9.34
N MET A 95 6.81 -6.89 -9.69
CA MET A 95 6.61 -8.35 -9.70
C MET A 95 7.55 -9.06 -10.67
N ILE A 96 7.77 -8.49 -11.86
CA ILE A 96 8.73 -9.01 -12.84
C ILE A 96 10.14 -8.99 -12.27
N ARG A 97 10.61 -7.84 -11.74
CA ARG A 97 11.94 -7.73 -11.11
C ARG A 97 12.12 -8.72 -9.96
N LYS A 98 11.08 -8.92 -9.15
CA LYS A 98 11.11 -9.89 -8.04
C LYS A 98 11.16 -11.33 -8.52
N ALA A 99 10.42 -11.67 -9.57
CA ALA A 99 10.48 -13.00 -10.17
C ALA A 99 11.87 -13.32 -10.74
N GLU A 100 12.49 -12.35 -11.43
CA GLU A 100 13.86 -12.47 -11.95
C GLU A 100 14.89 -12.64 -10.80
N GLU A 101 14.74 -11.89 -9.71
CA GLU A 101 15.61 -12.03 -8.52
C GLU A 101 15.52 -13.44 -7.92
N ILE A 102 14.29 -13.94 -7.74
CA ILE A 102 14.02 -15.28 -7.20
C ILE A 102 14.59 -16.36 -8.11
N GLN A 103 14.35 -16.24 -9.42
CA GLN A 103 14.88 -17.17 -10.41
C GLN A 103 16.41 -17.16 -10.38
N GLY A 104 17.04 -15.98 -10.34
CA GLY A 104 18.49 -15.85 -10.26
C GLY A 104 19.10 -16.51 -9.03
N TYR A 105 18.41 -16.53 -7.88
CA TYR A 105 18.87 -17.32 -6.71
C TYR A 105 18.75 -18.82 -6.94
N ALA A 106 17.70 -19.29 -7.59
CA ALA A 106 17.52 -20.70 -7.91
C ALA A 106 18.62 -21.18 -8.88
N ASP A 107 18.90 -20.40 -9.92
CA ASP A 107 19.91 -20.71 -10.94
C ASP A 107 21.32 -20.79 -10.34
N ARG A 108 21.61 -19.99 -9.31
CA ARG A 108 22.89 -20.01 -8.56
C ARG A 108 22.92 -21.02 -7.40
N ASN A 109 21.86 -21.81 -7.23
CA ASN A 109 21.69 -22.76 -6.12
C ASN A 109 21.77 -22.09 -4.73
N GLU A 110 21.38 -20.82 -4.62
CA GLU A 110 21.38 -20.04 -3.37
C GLU A 110 20.08 -20.20 -2.59
N MET A 111 19.78 -21.44 -2.16
CA MET A 111 18.48 -21.78 -1.55
C MET A 111 18.10 -20.90 -0.35
N LYS A 112 19.07 -20.46 0.46
CA LYS A 112 18.82 -19.55 1.60
C LYS A 112 18.26 -18.20 1.14
N ASN A 113 18.79 -17.63 0.07
CA ASN A 113 18.37 -16.34 -0.46
C ASN A 113 17.04 -16.46 -1.23
N PHE A 114 16.85 -17.57 -1.97
CA PHE A 114 15.57 -17.91 -2.59
C PHE A 114 14.41 -17.89 -1.57
N PHE A 115 14.54 -18.62 -0.46
CA PHE A 115 13.51 -18.63 0.58
C PHE A 115 13.35 -17.28 1.30
N LYS A 116 14.42 -16.49 1.41
CA LYS A 116 14.35 -15.13 1.98
C LYS A 116 13.55 -14.19 1.07
N ALA A 117 13.78 -14.24 -0.24
CA ALA A 117 13.09 -13.42 -1.23
C ALA A 117 11.59 -13.77 -1.33
N ILE A 118 11.23 -15.05 -1.32
CA ILE A 118 9.82 -15.48 -1.30
C ILE A 118 9.09 -14.95 -0.05
N LYS A 119 9.72 -15.05 1.12
CA LYS A 119 9.14 -14.53 2.37
C LYS A 119 8.95 -13.02 2.35
N ALA A 120 9.79 -12.28 1.62
CA ALA A 120 9.64 -10.83 1.51
C ALA A 120 8.40 -10.43 0.71
N ILE A 121 7.91 -11.26 -0.23
CA ILE A 121 6.71 -10.97 -1.03
C ILE A 121 5.43 -11.23 -0.22
N TYR A 122 5.34 -12.38 0.46
CA TYR A 122 4.14 -12.75 1.20
C TYR A 122 4.04 -12.09 2.59
N GLY A 123 5.08 -11.38 3.02
CA GLY A 123 5.18 -10.83 4.37
C GLY A 123 5.40 -11.92 5.43
N PRO A 124 5.19 -11.61 6.73
CA PRO A 124 5.29 -12.60 7.79
C PRO A 124 4.36 -13.78 7.50
N CYS A 125 4.94 -14.93 7.14
CA CYS A 125 4.18 -16.15 6.95
C CYS A 125 3.46 -16.46 8.28
N ILE A 126 2.14 -16.28 8.30
CA ILE A 126 1.30 -16.66 9.41
C ILE A 126 1.40 -18.18 9.46
N LYS A 127 2.24 -18.70 10.35
CA LYS A 127 2.31 -20.14 10.62
C LYS A 127 1.05 -20.52 11.39
N GLY A 128 -0.09 -20.57 10.68
CA GLY A 128 -1.28 -21.22 11.18
C GLY A 128 -0.93 -22.69 11.39
N THR A 129 -0.97 -23.15 12.64
CA THR A 129 -0.91 -24.59 12.89
C THR A 129 -2.26 -25.13 12.43
N ALA A 130 -2.27 -25.88 11.33
CA ALA A 130 -3.49 -26.51 10.83
C ALA A 130 -3.99 -27.50 11.89
N PRO A 131 -5.24 -27.37 12.38
CA PRO A 131 -5.81 -28.34 13.30
C PRO A 131 -5.85 -29.73 12.64
N LEU A 132 -5.47 -30.77 13.37
CA LEU A 132 -5.51 -32.16 12.89
C LEU A 132 -6.56 -32.95 13.66
N ILE A 133 -7.25 -33.88 13.00
CA ILE A 133 -8.15 -34.80 13.69
C ILE A 133 -7.32 -35.91 14.37
N SER A 134 -7.65 -36.22 15.61
CA SER A 134 -7.09 -37.32 16.39
C SER A 134 -7.35 -38.68 15.73
N SER A 135 -6.58 -39.72 16.10
CA SER A 135 -6.71 -41.07 15.51
C SER A 135 -8.08 -41.70 15.76
N ASP A 136 -8.78 -41.30 16.81
CA ASP A 136 -10.14 -41.72 17.16
C ASP A 136 -11.24 -40.94 16.43
N GLY A 137 -10.89 -39.91 15.66
CA GLY A 137 -11.83 -39.15 14.84
C GLY A 137 -12.68 -38.11 15.58
N THR A 138 -12.57 -38.00 16.91
CA THR A 138 -13.51 -37.21 17.73
C THR A 138 -13.01 -35.81 18.06
N THR A 139 -11.69 -35.62 18.10
CA THR A 139 -11.08 -34.41 18.67
C THR A 139 -10.18 -33.71 17.66
N LEU A 140 -10.31 -32.38 17.56
CA LEU A 140 -9.40 -31.52 16.80
C LEU A 140 -8.20 -31.14 17.67
N LEU A 141 -7.02 -31.60 17.27
CA LEU A 141 -5.72 -31.27 17.86
C LEU A 141 -5.26 -29.92 17.31
N THR A 142 -5.25 -28.90 18.16
CA THR A 142 -4.77 -27.55 17.83
C THR A 142 -3.41 -27.24 18.48
N GLU A 143 -3.05 -27.95 19.54
CA GLU A 143 -1.76 -27.80 20.20
C GLU A 143 -0.63 -28.52 19.45
N LYS A 144 0.48 -27.81 19.25
CA LYS A 144 1.68 -28.34 18.57
C LYS A 144 2.24 -29.60 19.22
N SER A 145 2.18 -29.70 20.55
CA SER A 145 2.61 -30.88 21.33
C SER A 145 1.77 -32.12 21.01
N GLN A 146 0.44 -31.95 20.89
CA GLN A 146 -0.50 -33.02 20.58
C GLN A 146 -0.38 -33.47 19.13
N ILE A 147 -0.20 -32.52 18.21
CA ILE A 147 0.06 -32.81 16.80
C ILE A 147 1.35 -33.62 16.64
N LEU A 148 2.45 -33.22 17.30
CA LEU A 148 3.73 -33.94 17.20
C LEU A 148 3.64 -35.37 17.77
N LYS A 149 2.90 -35.59 18.86
CA LYS A 149 2.68 -36.93 19.43
C LYS A 149 1.90 -37.87 18.51
N ARG A 150 1.05 -37.34 17.61
CA ARG A 150 0.32 -38.16 16.62
C ARG A 150 1.26 -38.78 15.56
N TRP A 151 2.37 -38.11 15.25
CA TRP A 151 3.32 -38.52 14.23
C TRP A 151 4.52 -39.30 14.79
N ALA A 152 4.60 -39.46 16.11
CA ALA A 152 5.58 -40.32 16.78
C ALA A 152 5.15 -41.78 16.69
#